data_AF-A0A3B0RW43-F1
#
_entry.id   AF-A0A3B0RW43-F1
#
_cell.length_a   1.000
_cell.length_b   1.000
_cell.length_c   1.000
_cell.angle_alpha   90.00
_cell.angle_beta   90.00
_cell.angle_gamma   90.00
#
_symmetry.space_group_name_H-M   'P 1'
#
loop_
_entity.id
_entity.type
_entity.pdbx_description
1 polymer ?
#
loop_
_entity_poly.entity_id
_entity_poly.type
_entity_poly.pdbx_seq_one_letter_code
_entity_poly.pdbx_strand_id
1 'polypeptide(L)' 'MLLPPDLKEWVADDDLAHFIIEAVERVDMRAFHVSRTGSGKAQYHPRMMLGLLVYCYASGIFSSRRI' A
#
# COMPACT_ATOMS: atom_id res chain seq x y z
N MET A 1 -3.26 -18.92 17.18
CA MET A 1 -3.05 -18.84 15.71
C MET A 1 -1.55 -18.63 15.48
N LEU A 2 -0.93 -19.41 14.60
CA LEU A 2 0.43 -19.11 14.12
C LEU A 2 0.33 -18.08 12.98
N LEU A 3 1.21 -17.08 12.98
CA LEU A 3 1.40 -16.26 11.78
C LEU A 3 2.17 -17.08 10.73
N PRO A 4 1.83 -16.93 9.45
CA PRO A 4 2.61 -17.50 8.36
C PRO A 4 3.98 -16.80 8.31
N PRO A 5 5.01 -17.48 7.78
CA PRO A 5 6.31 -16.86 7.53
C PRO A 5 6.20 -15.69 6.53
N ASP A 6 5.21 -15.72 5.64
CA ASP A 6 4.85 -14.60 4.76
C ASP A 6 3.35 -14.28 4.86
N LEU A 7 3.03 -13.02 5.19
CA LEU A 7 1.64 -12.53 5.25
C LEU A 7 0.91 -12.63 3.91
N LYS A 8 1.63 -12.69 2.79
CA LYS A 8 1.03 -12.90 1.46
C LYS A 8 0.32 -14.24 1.35
N GLU A 9 0.71 -15.25 2.13
CA GLU A 9 0.06 -16.57 2.14
C GLU A 9 -1.39 -16.53 2.67
N TRP A 10 -1.80 -15.43 3.30
CA TRP A 10 -3.19 -15.21 3.71
C TRP A 10 -4.07 -14.58 2.63
N VAL A 11 -3.46 -14.11 1.54
CA VAL A 11 -4.17 -13.52 0.41
C VAL A 11 -4.35 -14.62 -0.64
N ALA A 12 -5.52 -14.67 -1.28
CA ALA A 12 -5.76 -15.62 -2.35
C ALA A 12 -4.84 -15.32 -3.54
N ASP A 13 -4.30 -16.35 -4.21
CA ASP A 13 -3.33 -16.19 -5.29
C ASP A 13 -3.86 -15.33 -6.46
N ASP A 14 -5.17 -15.29 -6.66
CA ASP A 14 -5.87 -14.52 -7.70
C ASP A 14 -6.35 -13.13 -7.24
N ASP A 15 -5.99 -12.71 -6.01
CA ASP A 15 -6.39 -11.42 -5.47
C ASP A 15 -5.67 -10.25 -6.17
N LEU A 16 -6.42 -9.18 -6.39
CA LEU A 16 -5.95 -7.94 -7.01
C LEU A 16 -4.74 -7.31 -6.28
N ALA A 17 -4.61 -7.54 -4.97
CA ALA A 17 -3.51 -7.04 -4.17
C ALA A 17 -2.14 -7.48 -4.73
N HIS A 18 -2.02 -8.71 -5.22
CA HIS A 18 -0.76 -9.20 -5.82
C HIS A 18 -0.36 -8.36 -7.03
N PHE A 19 -1.30 -8.14 -7.95
CA PHE A 19 -1.07 -7.31 -9.13
C PHE A 19 -0.69 -5.87 -8.78
N ILE A 20 -1.40 -5.27 -7.82
CA ILE A 20 -1.15 -3.88 -7.41
C ILE A 20 0.22 -3.73 -6.75
N ILE A 21 0.60 -4.65 -5.86
CA ILE A 21 1.92 -4.62 -5.21
C ILE A 21 3.01 -4.72 -6.27
N GLU A 22 2.89 -5.66 -7.21
CA GLU A 22 3.84 -5.80 -8.30
C GLU A 22 3.92 -4.55 -9.20
N ALA A 23 2.79 -3.92 -9.50
CA ALA A 23 2.78 -2.68 -10.29
C ALA A 23 3.47 -1.53 -9.55
N VAL A 24 3.17 -1.36 -8.27
CA VAL A 24 3.74 -0.33 -7.40
C VAL A 24 5.24 -0.50 -7.20
N GLU A 25 5.74 -1.74 -7.17
CA GLU A 25 7.18 -2.05 -7.11
C GLU A 25 7.97 -1.43 -8.27
N ARG A 26 7.35 -1.29 -9.44
CA ARG A 26 7.95 -0.78 -10.68
C ARG A 26 7.94 0.76 -10.78
N VAL A 27 7.27 1.46 -9.86
CA VAL A 27 7.17 2.93 -9.86
C VAL A 27 8.44 3.54 -9.26
N ASP A 28 9.02 4.54 -9.96
CA ASP A 28 10.13 5.33 -9.42
C ASP A 28 9.65 6.20 -8.25
N MET A 29 10.13 5.87 -7.05
CA MET A 29 9.73 6.54 -5.80
C MET A 29 10.35 7.94 -5.66
N ARG A 30 11.33 8.33 -6.50
CA ARG A 30 11.96 9.65 -6.46
C ARG A 30 11.00 10.79 -6.81
N ALA A 31 9.90 10.48 -7.50
CA ALA A 31 8.85 11.44 -7.79
C ALA A 31 8.03 11.84 -6.55
N PHE A 32 8.10 11.06 -5.46
CA PHE A 32 7.34 11.32 -4.23
C PHE A 32 8.18 12.14 -3.26
N HIS A 33 7.61 13.26 -2.80
CA HIS A 33 8.23 14.06 -1.74
C HIS A 33 7.71 13.62 -0.38
N VAL A 34 8.61 13.19 0.50
CA VAL A 34 8.32 12.94 1.91
C VAL A 34 8.87 14.11 2.71
N SER A 35 8.03 14.73 3.54
CA SER A 35 8.47 15.84 4.38
C SER A 35 9.58 15.35 5.31
N ARG A 36 10.74 16.01 5.28
CA ARG A 36 11.84 15.73 6.22
C ARG A 36 11.53 16.22 7.62
N THR A 37 10.71 17.25 7.74
CA THR A 37 10.21 17.76 9.01
C THR A 37 8.91 17.05 9.34
N GLY A 38 8.99 16.07 10.23
CA GLY A 38 7.81 15.41 10.77
C GLY A 38 7.04 16.34 11.71
N SER A 39 5.72 16.31 11.62
CA SER A 39 4.82 16.78 12.69
C SER A 39 3.81 15.67 12.93
N GLY A 40 3.63 15.26 14.19
CA GLY A 40 2.76 14.15 14.56
C GLY A 40 3.41 12.77 14.42
N LYS A 41 2.63 11.77 13.96
CA LYS A 41 3.08 10.37 13.83
C LYS A 41 4.07 10.18 12.68
N ALA A 42 4.85 9.10 12.75
CA ALA A 42 5.75 8.71 11.67
C ALA A 42 4.98 8.61 10.34
N GLN A 43 5.56 9.20 9.29
CA GLN A 43 4.99 9.13 7.95
C GLN A 43 5.13 7.72 7.39
N TYR A 44 4.09 7.25 6.72
CA TYR A 44 4.14 6.00 5.99
C TYR A 44 5.04 6.13 4.75
N HIS A 45 5.69 5.03 4.37
CA HIS A 45 6.50 5.00 3.17
C HIS A 45 5.63 5.25 1.92
N PRO A 46 6.03 6.09 0.95
CA PRO A 46 5.22 6.43 -0.23
C PRO A 46 4.71 5.20 -0.99
N ARG A 47 5.56 4.17 -1.10
CA ARG A 47 5.21 2.90 -1.71
C ARG A 47 3.99 2.24 -1.05
N MET A 48 3.95 2.21 0.28
CA MET A 48 2.84 1.63 1.01
C MET A 48 1.56 2.44 0.76
N MET A 49 1.66 3.77 0.88
CA MET A 49 0.52 4.66 0.67
C MET A 49 -0.04 4.55 -0.77
N LEU A 50 0.84 4.46 -1.77
CA LEU A 50 0.44 4.27 -3.17
C LEU A 50 -0.30 2.95 -3.37
N GLY A 51 0.23 1.84 -2.84
CA GLY A 51 -0.43 0.53 -2.93
C GLY A 51 -1.81 0.53 -2.27
N LEU A 52 -1.92 1.13 -1.07
CA LEU A 52 -3.18 1.26 -0.35
C LEU A 52 -4.21 2.06 -1.16
N LEU A 53 -3.83 3.24 -1.65
CA LEU A 53 -4.74 4.12 -2.41
C LEU A 53 -5.22 3.44 -3.70
N VAL A 54 -4.31 2.83 -4.47
CA VAL A 54 -4.67 2.14 -5.72
C VAL A 54 -5.61 0.97 -5.44
N TYR A 55 -5.33 0.16 -4.42
CA TYR A 55 -6.20 -0.96 -4.04
C TYR A 55 -7.59 -0.50 -3.62
N CYS A 56 -7.68 0.50 -2.73
CA CYS A 56 -8.95 1.04 -2.29
C CYS A 56 -9.75 1.63 -3.44
N TYR A 57 -9.11 2.39 -4.34
CA TYR A 57 -9.79 3.01 -5.48
C TYR A 57 -10.27 1.97 -6.50
N ALA A 58 -9.46 0.95 -6.77
CA ALA A 58 -9.88 -0.19 -7.61
C ALA A 58 -11.05 -0.96 -6.98
N SER A 59 -11.15 -0.96 -5.64
CA SER A 59 -12.23 -1.58 -4.87
C SER A 59 -13.44 -0.65 -4.63
N GLY A 60 -13.46 0.55 -5.24
CA GLY A 60 -14.56 1.52 -5.10
C GLY A 60 -14.61 2.26 -3.76
N ILE A 61 -13.54 2.23 -2.96
CA ILE A 61 -13.42 2.95 -1.69
C ILE A 61 -12.62 4.24 -1.91
N PHE A 62 -13.32 5.36 -2.05
CA PHE A 62 -12.69 6.67 -2.32
C PHE A 62 -12.59 7.59 -1.10
N SER A 63 -13.34 7.29 -0.03
CA SER A 63 -13.35 8.12 1.18
C SER A 63 -12.09 7.91 1.99
N SER A 64 -11.32 8.97 2.22
CA SER A 64 -10.12 8.93 3.07
C SER A 64 -10.40 8.55 4.53
N ARG A 65 -11.65 8.57 4.99
CA ARG A 65 -12.03 8.08 6.32
C ARG A 65 -12.27 6.57 6.36
N ARG A 66 -12.46 5.95 5.18
CA ARG A 66 -12.66 4.51 5.00
C ARG A 66 -11.37 3.79 4.59
N ILE A 67 -10.35 4.57 4.21
CA ILE A 67 -8.98 4.16 3.96
C ILE A 67 -8.20 4.41 5.24
#